data_AF-A0AAV5ULN9-F1
#
_entry.id   AF-A0AAV5ULN9-F1
#
_cell.length_a   1.000
_cell.length_b   1.000
_cell.length_c   1.000
_cell.angle_alpha   90.00
_cell.angle_beta   90.00
_cell.angle_gamma   90.00
#
_symmetry.space_group_name_H-M   'P 1'
#
loop_
_entity.id
_entity.type
_entity.pdbx_description
1 polymer ?
#
loop_
_entity_poly.entity_id
_entity_poly.type
_entity_poly.pdbx_seq_one_letter_code
_entity_poly.pdbx_strand_id
1 'polypeptide(L)'
;IERFECVLLKTLLLFECFNVYPSDRKPEIAAIRSRCMNSLAAYEAREHPLDGIERIGTLLLMIANIRNSILVTGRHIHTQDIFSLMKFEPLVADIFLNKD
;
A
#
# COMPACT_ATOMS: atom_id res chain seq x y z
N ILE A 1 -14.50 6.27 -1.92
CA ILE A 1 -13.77 5.09 -2.42
C ILE A 1 -14.77 3.99 -2.71
N GLU A 2 -14.89 3.62 -3.97
CA GLU A 2 -15.73 2.52 -4.43
C GLU A 2 -15.06 1.17 -4.23
N ARG A 3 -15.82 0.07 -4.32
CA ARG A 3 -15.30 -1.26 -4.04
C ARG A 3 -14.13 -1.64 -4.96
N PHE A 4 -14.22 -1.29 -6.24
CA PHE A 4 -13.17 -1.53 -7.22
C PHE A 4 -11.89 -0.77 -6.89
N GLU A 5 -12.00 0.53 -6.65
CA GLU A 5 -10.89 1.38 -6.21
C GLU A 5 -10.23 0.85 -4.95
N CYS A 6 -11.01 0.39 -3.97
CA CYS A 6 -10.48 -0.18 -2.73
C CYS A 6 -9.62 -1.43 -2.99
N VAL A 7 -10.04 -2.32 -3.90
CA VAL A 7 -9.28 -3.51 -4.29
C VAL A 7 -7.96 -3.11 -4.97
N LEU A 8 -8.02 -2.13 -5.88
CA LEU A 8 -6.81 -1.62 -6.54
C LEU A 8 -5.85 -0.96 -5.56
N LEU A 9 -6.33 -0.12 -4.65
CA LEU A 9 -5.52 0.51 -3.60
C LEU A 9 -4.77 -0.53 -2.76
N LYS A 10 -5.46 -1.57 -2.29
CA LYS A 10 -4.84 -2.66 -1.52
C LYS A 10 -3.77 -3.38 -2.32
N THR A 11 -4.05 -3.64 -3.60
CA THR A 11 -3.12 -4.31 -4.51
C THR A 11 -1.87 -3.46 -4.75
N LEU A 12 -2.04 -2.16 -5.03
CA LEU A 12 -0.94 -1.23 -5.23
C LEU A 12 -0.10 -1.06 -3.96
N LEU A 13 -0.74 -0.96 -2.78
CA LEU A 13 -0.04 -0.90 -1.48
C LEU A 13 0.85 -2.12 -1.24
N LEU A 14 0.39 -3.32 -1.60
CA LEU A 14 1.17 -4.56 -1.47
C LEU A 14 2.43 -4.54 -2.36
N PHE A 15 2.34 -3.96 -3.55
CA PHE A 15 3.44 -3.93 -4.52
C PHE A 15 4.35 -2.69 -4.41
N GLU A 16 3.95 -1.66 -3.65
CA GLU A 16 4.80 -0.51 -3.30
C GLU A 16 6.01 -0.93 -2.42
N CYS A 17 5.94 -2.07 -1.74
CA CYS A 17 7.08 -2.69 -1.06
C CYS A 17 8.08 -3.34 -2.03
N PHE A 18 8.35 -2.71 -3.17
CA PHE A 18 9.14 -3.26 -4.28
C PHE A 18 10.54 -3.76 -3.87
N ASN A 19 11.12 -3.17 -2.82
CA ASN A 19 12.43 -3.54 -2.30
C ASN A 19 12.43 -4.84 -1.49
N VAL A 20 11.28 -5.31 -1.01
CA VAL A 20 11.13 -6.57 -0.28
C VAL A 20 11.16 -7.77 -1.22
N TYR A 21 10.81 -7.56 -2.49
CA TYR A 21 10.71 -8.64 -3.45
C TYR A 21 12.07 -8.99 -4.08
N PRO A 22 12.33 -10.30 -4.28
CA PRO A 22 13.49 -10.78 -5.03
C PRO A 22 13.63 -10.10 -6.40
N SER A 23 14.87 -9.84 -6.83
CA SER A 23 15.16 -9.08 -8.05
C SER A 23 14.61 -9.74 -9.33
N ASP A 24 14.53 -11.06 -9.38
CA ASP A 24 13.94 -11.85 -10.46
C ASP A 24 12.42 -11.69 -10.58
N ARG A 25 11.74 -11.33 -9.48
CA ARG A 25 10.29 -11.09 -9.43
C ARG A 25 9.90 -9.64 -9.73
N LYS A 26 10.84 -8.71 -9.69
CA LYS A 26 10.62 -7.29 -9.96
C LYS A 26 9.93 -7.00 -11.31
N PRO A 27 10.29 -7.66 -12.44
CA PRO A 27 9.61 -7.45 -13.71
C PRO A 27 8.13 -7.87 -13.66
N GLU A 28 7.83 -8.99 -13.01
CA GLU A 28 6.45 -9.49 -12.83
C GLU A 28 5.62 -8.49 -12.01
N ILE A 29 6.20 -7.98 -10.92
CA ILE A 29 5.55 -6.98 -10.06
C ILE A 29 5.30 -5.67 -10.80
N ALA A 30 6.27 -5.20 -11.59
CA ALA A 30 6.11 -4.01 -12.40
C ALA A 30 4.98 -4.17 -13.43
N ALA A 31 4.85 -5.35 -14.04
CA ALA A 31 3.76 -5.67 -14.96
C ALA A 31 2.39 -5.65 -14.25
N ILE A 32 2.30 -6.21 -13.04
CA ILE A 32 1.06 -6.18 -12.24
C ILE A 32 0.69 -4.74 -11.89
N ARG A 33 1.66 -3.94 -11.41
CA ARG A 33 1.43 -2.52 -11.09
C ARG A 33 0.94 -1.74 -12.30
N SER A 34 1.54 -1.94 -13.47
CA SER A 34 1.11 -1.30 -14.72
C SER A 34 -0.32 -1.70 -15.09
N ARG A 35 -0.66 -3.00 -14.99
CA ARG A 35 -2.04 -3.47 -15.22
C ARG A 35 -3.04 -2.83 -14.26
N CYS A 36 -2.72 -2.74 -12.97
CA CYS A 36 -3.57 -2.07 -11.98
C CYS A 36 -3.81 -0.60 -12.33
N MET A 37 -2.77 0.14 -12.73
CA MET A 37 -2.90 1.55 -13.13
C MET A 37 -3.75 1.72 -14.39
N ASN A 38 -3.57 0.85 -15.40
CA ASN A 38 -4.36 0.89 -16.62
C ASN A 38 -5.83 0.54 -16.34
N SER A 39 -6.09 -0.45 -15.49
CA SER A 39 -7.44 -0.82 -15.08
C SER A 39 -8.11 0.29 -14.27
N LEU A 40 -7.35 1.00 -13.42
CA LEU A 40 -7.85 2.19 -12.72
C LEU A 40 -8.25 3.27 -13.73
N ALA A 41 -7.33 3.63 -14.62
CA ALA A 41 -7.60 4.68 -15.62
C ALA A 41 -8.82 4.37 -16.49
N ALA A 42 -8.99 3.11 -16.93
CA ALA A 42 -10.15 2.69 -17.71
C ALA A 42 -11.46 2.72 -16.89
N TYR A 43 -11.40 2.38 -15.61
CA TYR A 43 -12.56 2.46 -14.71
C TYR A 43 -12.98 3.90 -14.48
N GLU A 44 -12.03 4.76 -14.08
CA GLU A 44 -12.31 6.17 -13.78
C GLU A 44 -12.77 6.93 -15.01
N ALA A 45 -12.19 6.67 -16.20
CA ALA A 45 -12.66 7.28 -17.44
C ALA A 45 -14.11 6.90 -17.79
N ARG A 46 -14.59 5.74 -17.35
CA ARG A 46 -15.94 5.25 -17.63
C ARG A 46 -16.96 5.71 -16.58
N GLU A 47 -16.62 5.58 -15.30
CA GLU A 47 -17.53 5.89 -14.19
C GLU A 47 -17.50 7.38 -13.80
N HIS A 48 -16.37 8.06 -14.01
CA HIS A 48 -16.11 9.46 -13.62
C HIS A 48 -15.54 10.25 -14.81
N PRO A 49 -16.31 10.45 -15.91
CA PRO A 49 -15.79 11.00 -17.17
C PRO A 49 -15.36 12.48 -17.09
N LEU A 50 -15.78 13.22 -16.07
CA LEU A 50 -15.47 14.63 -15.89
C LEU A 50 -14.30 14.88 -14.93
N ASP A 51 -14.10 14.00 -13.95
CA ASP A 51 -13.19 14.19 -12.82
C ASP A 51 -12.33 12.94 -12.51
N GLY A 52 -12.32 11.95 -13.40
CA GLY A 52 -11.62 10.68 -13.20
C GLY A 52 -10.10 10.86 -13.02
N ILE A 53 -9.49 11.87 -13.65
CA ILE A 53 -8.05 12.15 -13.48
C ILE A 53 -7.76 12.66 -12.06
N GLU A 54 -8.54 13.60 -11.57
CA GLU A 54 -8.47 14.15 -10.22
C GLU A 54 -8.70 13.05 -9.18
N ARG A 55 -9.62 12.14 -9.48
CA ARG A 55 -9.91 10.98 -8.65
C ARG A 55 -8.74 10.00 -8.60
N ILE A 56 -8.08 9.68 -9.73
CA ILE A 56 -6.84 8.89 -9.75
C ILE A 56 -5.77 9.55 -8.87
N GLY A 57 -5.56 10.86 -9.02
CA GLY A 57 -4.60 11.61 -8.22
C GLY A 57 -4.89 11.52 -6.72
N THR A 58 -6.17 11.62 -6.35
CA THR A 58 -6.63 11.48 -4.97
C THR A 58 -6.33 10.09 -4.40
N LEU A 59 -6.59 9.02 -5.16
CA LEU A 59 -6.32 7.64 -4.75
C LEU A 59 -4.80 7.38 -4.58
N LEU A 60 -3.97 7.90 -5.49
CA LEU A 60 -2.51 7.81 -5.38
C LEU A 60 -1.98 8.58 -4.16
N LEU A 61 -2.53 9.76 -3.88
CA LEU A 61 -2.18 10.53 -2.68
C LEU A 61 -2.57 9.78 -1.40
N MET A 62 -3.72 9.09 -1.39
CA MET A 62 -4.12 8.22 -0.28
C MET A 62 -3.12 7.08 -0.05
N ILE A 63 -2.62 6.44 -1.10
CA ILE A 63 -1.56 5.41 -0.99
C ILE A 63 -0.32 5.97 -0.30
N ALA A 64 0.15 7.14 -0.74
CA ALA A 64 1.32 7.80 -0.14
C ALA A 64 1.08 8.14 1.34
N ASN A 65 -0.11 8.65 1.69
CA ASN A 65 -0.49 8.96 3.06
C ASN A 65 -0.52 7.71 3.93
N ILE A 66 -1.14 6.62 3.47
CA ILE A 66 -1.19 5.34 4.19
C ILE A 66 0.24 4.84 4.46
N ARG A 67 1.12 4.86 3.45
CA ARG A 67 2.53 4.46 3.60
C ARG A 67 3.24 5.29 4.67
N ASN A 68 3.08 6.61 4.64
CA ASN A 68 3.68 7.50 5.64
C ASN A 68 3.14 7.24 7.04
N SER A 69 1.82 7.05 7.19
CA SER A 69 1.21 6.70 8.48
C SER A 69 1.76 5.38 9.03
N ILE A 70 1.91 4.34 8.19
CA ILE A 70 2.50 3.05 8.61
C ILE A 70 3.94 3.25 9.09
N LEU A 71 4.75 4.03 8.37
CA LEU A 71 6.14 4.31 8.77
C LEU A 71 6.24 5.07 10.09
N VAL A 72 5.39 6.09 10.29
CA VAL A 72 5.34 6.87 11.53
C VAL A 72 4.88 6.00 12.70
N THR A 73 3.78 5.25 12.52
CA THR A 73 3.25 4.34 13.54
C THR A 73 4.25 3.25 13.90
N GLY A 74 4.90 2.65 12.90
CA GLY A 74 5.95 1.66 13.13
C GLY A 74 7.08 2.23 13.98
N ARG A 75 7.58 3.43 13.67
CA ARG A 75 8.59 4.11 14.50
C ARG A 75 8.10 4.35 15.92
N HIS A 76 6.88 4.85 16.10
CA HIS A 76 6.32 5.07 17.43
C HIS A 76 6.22 3.79 18.25
N ILE A 77 5.76 2.67 17.66
CA ILE A 77 5.68 1.37 18.32
C ILE A 77 7.05 0.89 18.80
N HIS A 78 8.11 1.11 18.01
CA HIS A 78 9.47 0.75 18.41
C HIS A 78 10.07 1.66 19.49
N THR A 79 9.78 2.96 19.45
CA THR A 79 10.39 3.94 20.36
C THR A 79 9.64 4.09 21.68
N GLN A 80 8.35 3.77 21.70
CA GLN A 80 7.50 3.92 22.88
C GLN A 80 7.26 2.57 23.52
N ASP A 81 7.77 2.40 24.75
CA ASP A 81 7.55 1.25 25.64
C ASP A 81 6.07 1.05 26.04
N ILE A 82 5.17 1.91 25.53
CA ILE A 82 3.73 1.89 25.73
C ILE A 82 3.10 0.67 25.04
N PHE A 83 3.63 0.29 23.88
CA PHE A 83 3.26 -0.95 23.20
C PHE A 83 4.23 -2.02 23.67
N SER A 84 3.96 -2.62 24.84
CA SER A 84 4.68 -3.81 25.28
C SER A 84 4.60 -4.85 24.15
N LEU A 85 5.67 -4.96 23.36
CA LEU A 85 5.70 -5.74 22.11
C LEU A 85 5.35 -7.22 22.38
N MET A 86 5.60 -7.67 23.61
CA MET A 86 5.24 -8.98 24.17
C MET A 86 3.73 -9.22 24.33
N LYS A 87 2.89 -8.19 24.19
CA LYS A 87 1.41 -8.31 24.22
C LYS A 87 0.80 -8.52 22.85
N PHE A 88 1.57 -8.36 21.77
CA PHE A 88 1.09 -8.72 20.45
C PHE A 88 1.08 -10.24 20.28
N GLU A 89 0.16 -10.73 19.45
CA GLU A 89 0.20 -12.10 18.95
C GLU A 89 1.58 -12.41 18.36
N PRO A 90 2.14 -13.63 18.53
CA PRO A 90 3.50 -13.95 18.16
C PRO A 90 3.87 -13.57 16.72
N LEU A 91 2.96 -13.77 15.75
CA LEU A 91 3.17 -13.39 14.35
C LEU A 91 3.31 -11.87 14.15
N VAL A 92 2.53 -11.09 14.89
CA VAL A 92 2.55 -9.63 14.81
C VAL A 92 3.80 -9.09 15.52
N ALA A 93 4.13 -9.66 16.68
CA ALA A 93 5.38 -9.38 17.38
C ALA A 93 6.59 -9.65 16.49
N ASP A 94 6.60 -10.78 15.78
CA ASP A 94 7.66 -11.16 14.83
C ASP A 94 7.84 -10.13 13.71
N ILE A 95 6.76 -9.71 13.05
CA ILE A 95 6.79 -8.68 11.99
C ILE A 95 7.36 -7.34 12.49
N PHE A 96 7.09 -6.98 13.75
CA PHE A 96 7.63 -5.75 14.33
C PHE A 96 9.05 -5.93 14.87
N LEU A 97 9.41 -7.07 15.46
CA LEU A 97 10.70 -7.29 16.13
C LEU A 97 11.80 -7.75 15.17
N ASN A 98 11.47 -8.48 14.11
CA ASN A 98 12.42 -8.93 13.08
C ASN A 98 12.44 -7.94 11.91
N LYS A 99 13.20 -6.86 12.08
CA LYS A 99 13.69 -6.03 10.98
C LYS A 99 15.22 -6.13 10.96
N ASP A 100 15.73 -7.00 10.09
CA ASP A 100 17.12 -6.91 9.60
C ASP A 100 17.26 -5.72 8.64
#